data_AF-A0A378QPI0-F1
#
_entry.id   AF-A0A378QPI0-F1
#
_cell.length_a   1.000
_cell.length_b   1.000
_cell.length_c   1.000
_cell.angle_alpha   90.00
_cell.angle_beta   90.00
_cell.angle_gamma   90.00
#
_symmetry.space_group_name_H-M   'P 1'
#
loop_
_entity.id
_entity.type
_entity.pdbx_description
1 polymer ?
#
loop_
_entity_poly.entity_id
_entity_poly.type
_entity_poly.pdbx_seq_one_letter_code
_entity_poly.pdbx_strand_id
1 'polypeptide(L)'
;MLHERVDNGEPETRRGIRFERSVHLSAQKLGLTGIADMVECELKTGKLKPVEYKRGKPKPTAIDEIQLCAQALCLEEMTGQTIDEGSLWYGQTRHRVPVVFSEELRNQTLQIIKQVQTLLASGQTPLPVYGKHCKACSLVKLCQPKLFEKDRSVGYVKGIFDS
;
A
#
# COMPACT_ATOMS: atom_id res chain seq x y z
N MET A 1 -10.83 15.42 6.42
CA MET A 1 -9.83 16.50 6.31
C MET A 1 -8.46 16.06 6.84
N LEU A 2 -7.74 15.21 6.11
CA LEU A 2 -6.30 14.96 6.38
C LEU A 2 -5.50 14.77 5.06
N HIS A 3 -6.18 14.55 3.94
CA HIS A 3 -5.64 14.77 2.58
C HIS A 3 -5.74 16.23 2.13
N GLU A 4 -6.73 16.99 2.60
CA GLU A 4 -6.94 18.40 2.20
C GLU A 4 -5.80 19.37 2.55
N ARG A 5 -4.88 18.99 3.46
CA ARG A 5 -3.70 19.80 3.78
C ARG A 5 -2.48 19.45 2.92
N VAL A 6 -2.58 18.43 2.07
CA VAL A 6 -1.50 18.06 1.15
C VAL A 6 -1.64 18.85 -0.17
N ASP A 7 -2.85 19.20 -0.58
CA ASP A 7 -3.11 19.84 -1.87
C ASP A 7 -2.96 21.38 -1.89
N ASN A 8 -2.77 22.06 -0.75
CA ASN A 8 -2.79 23.54 -0.65
C ASN A 8 -1.54 24.20 -0.03
N GLY A 9 -0.46 23.45 0.21
CA GLY A 9 0.73 24.01 0.85
C GLY A 9 1.83 24.29 -0.15
N GLU A 10 2.19 25.56 -0.35
CA GLU A 10 3.40 25.97 -1.08
C GLU A 10 4.63 25.12 -0.66
N PRO A 11 5.60 24.90 -1.57
CA PRO A 11 6.83 24.18 -1.26
C PRO A 11 7.47 24.75 0.01
N GLU A 12 7.39 23.99 1.10
CA GLU A 12 7.93 24.43 2.38
C GLU A 12 9.39 24.01 2.42
N THR A 13 10.28 24.92 2.79
CA THR A 13 11.68 24.59 3.08
C THR A 13 11.95 24.93 4.53
N ARG A 14 12.36 23.93 5.32
CA ARG A 14 12.67 24.13 6.73
C ARG A 14 13.90 23.33 7.12
N ARG A 15 14.83 23.99 7.83
CA ARG A 15 16.07 23.36 8.34
C ARG A 15 16.88 22.63 7.25
N GLY A 16 16.86 23.11 6.01
CA GLY A 16 17.59 22.52 4.89
C GLY A 16 16.89 21.33 4.21
N ILE A 17 15.64 21.05 4.56
CA ILE A 17 14.80 20.04 3.89
C ILE A 17 13.70 20.77 3.12
N ARG A 18 13.56 20.45 1.83
CA ARG A 18 12.42 20.84 1.00
C ARG A 18 11.36 19.75 1.06
N PHE A 19 10.11 20.14 1.26
CA PHE A 19 8.97 19.24 1.37
C PHE A 19 8.13 19.33 0.10
N GLU A 20 8.12 18.26 -0.70
CA GLU A 20 7.30 18.15 -1.90
C GLU A 20 6.06 17.30 -1.61
N ARG A 21 4.88 17.83 -1.93
CA ARG A 21 3.59 17.22 -1.63
C ARG A 21 2.95 16.68 -2.91
N SER A 22 2.13 15.64 -2.78
CA SER A 22 1.39 15.04 -3.91
C SER A 22 2.30 14.72 -5.11
N VAL A 23 3.44 14.09 -4.84
CA VAL A 23 4.47 13.80 -5.85
C VAL A 23 4.01 12.65 -6.73
N HIS A 24 3.88 12.89 -8.03
CA HIS A 24 3.57 11.85 -9.01
C HIS A 24 4.74 10.89 -9.16
N LEU A 25 4.45 9.59 -9.07
CA LEU A 25 5.42 8.52 -9.18
C LEU A 25 5.16 7.67 -10.42
N SER A 26 6.22 7.33 -11.14
CA SER A 26 6.16 6.44 -12.30
C SER A 26 7.41 5.58 -12.40
N ALA A 27 7.22 4.27 -12.37
CA ALA A 27 8.25 3.27 -12.63
C ALA A 27 7.74 2.30 -13.69
N GLN A 28 8.15 2.53 -14.93
CA GLN A 28 7.70 1.73 -16.07
C GLN A 28 8.25 0.31 -16.00
N LYS A 29 9.50 0.12 -15.55
CA LYS A 29 10.10 -1.22 -15.43
C LYS A 29 9.38 -2.07 -14.38
N LEU A 30 8.85 -1.43 -13.34
CA LEU A 30 8.05 -2.08 -12.30
C LEU A 30 6.54 -2.10 -12.61
N GLY A 31 6.09 -1.45 -13.69
CA GLY A 31 4.68 -1.30 -14.01
C GLY A 31 3.88 -0.57 -12.93
N LEU A 32 4.50 0.39 -12.24
CA LEU A 32 3.89 1.15 -11.14
C LEU A 32 3.68 2.60 -11.52
N THR A 33 2.53 3.13 -11.11
CA THR A 33 2.23 4.56 -11.09
C THR A 33 1.46 4.90 -9.82
N GLY A 34 1.68 6.08 -9.26
CA GLY A 34 0.98 6.49 -8.05
C GLY A 34 1.25 7.93 -7.68
N ILE A 35 0.81 8.31 -6.48
CA ILE A 35 1.09 9.60 -5.86
C ILE A 35 1.63 9.31 -4.47
N ALA A 36 2.80 9.86 -4.14
CA ALA A 36 3.29 9.91 -2.77
C ALA A 36 2.73 11.15 -2.08
N ASP A 37 2.26 10.99 -0.84
CA ASP A 37 1.75 12.12 -0.05
C ASP A 37 2.81 13.21 0.11
N MET A 38 4.04 12.82 0.41
CA MET A 38 5.15 13.73 0.65
C MET A 38 6.51 13.08 0.31
N VAL A 39 7.44 13.86 -0.22
CA VAL A 39 8.86 13.53 -0.35
C VAL A 39 9.70 14.62 0.30
N GLU A 40 10.49 14.23 1.29
CA GLU A 40 11.51 15.09 1.89
C GLU A 40 12.76 15.08 1.01
N CYS A 41 13.23 16.25 0.60
CA CYS A 41 14.43 16.44 -0.21
C CYS A 41 15.48 17.20 0.61
N GLU A 42 16.60 16.54 0.96
CA GLU A 42 17.70 17.20 1.66
C GLU A 42 18.49 18.08 0.70
N LEU A 43 18.46 19.41 0.89
CA LEU A 43 19.03 20.37 -0.07
C LEU A 43 20.56 20.28 -0.21
N LYS A 44 21.26 19.78 0.81
CA LYS A 44 22.72 19.67 0.80
C LYS A 44 23.22 18.46 0.03
N THR A 45 22.50 17.35 0.11
CA THR A 45 22.94 16.05 -0.43
C THR A 45 22.13 15.60 -1.63
N GLY A 46 20.92 16.16 -1.82
CA GLY A 46 19.95 15.70 -2.80
C GLY A 46 19.18 14.45 -2.36
N LYS A 47 19.43 13.90 -1.16
CA LYS A 47 18.80 12.67 -0.69
C LYS A 47 17.28 12.84 -0.57
N LEU A 48 16.57 11.83 -1.06
CA LEU A 48 15.11 11.76 -1.05
C LEU A 48 14.63 10.80 0.04
N LYS A 49 13.56 11.17 0.73
CA LYS A 49 12.91 10.33 1.73
C LYS A 49 11.38 10.41 1.59
N PRO A 50 10.71 9.35 1.12
CA PRO A 50 9.25 9.34 1.02
C PRO A 50 8.60 9.30 2.41
N VAL A 51 7.48 10.01 2.55
CA VAL A 51 6.68 10.06 3.78
C VAL A 51 5.21 9.81 3.42
N GLU A 52 4.65 8.75 4.01
CA GLU A 52 3.27 8.30 3.76
C GLU A 52 2.40 8.54 5.00
N TYR A 53 1.23 9.14 4.82
CA TYR A 53 0.32 9.48 5.91
C TYR A 53 -0.77 8.42 6.05
N LYS A 54 -0.84 7.82 7.25
CA LYS A 54 -1.88 6.86 7.61
C LYS A 54 -2.84 7.47 8.62
N ARG A 55 -4.15 7.38 8.33
CA ARG A 55 -5.19 7.86 9.26
C ARG A 55 -5.33 6.97 10.51
N GLY A 56 -5.10 5.66 10.36
CA GLY A 56 -5.32 4.68 11.43
C GLY A 56 -4.10 4.46 12.33
N LYS A 57 -4.15 3.37 13.09
CA LYS A 57 -3.00 2.81 13.81
C LYS A 57 -2.18 1.90 12.88
N PRO A 58 -0.90 1.63 13.20
CA PRO A 58 -0.11 0.63 12.51
C PRO A 58 -0.85 -0.70 12.37
N LYS A 59 -0.77 -1.30 11.19
CA LYS A 59 -1.32 -2.63 10.93
C LYS A 59 -0.36 -3.70 11.45
N PRO A 60 -0.84 -4.90 11.86
CA PRO A 60 0.04 -6.01 12.24
C PRO A 60 0.87 -6.59 11.08
N THR A 61 0.44 -6.32 9.85
CA THR A 61 1.06 -6.78 8.61
C THR A 61 1.90 -5.68 7.99
N ALA A 62 2.98 -6.04 7.30
CA ALA A 62 3.93 -5.13 6.64
C ALA A 62 3.37 -4.35 5.42
N ILE A 63 2.04 -4.25 5.27
CA ILE A 63 1.39 -3.69 4.06
C ILE A 63 1.71 -2.21 3.90
N ASP A 64 1.77 -1.46 5.01
CA ASP A 64 2.05 -0.02 4.96
C ASP A 64 3.53 0.22 4.60
N GLU A 65 4.44 -0.63 5.10
CA GLU A 65 5.87 -0.64 4.77
C GLU A 65 6.12 -1.05 3.31
N ILE A 66 5.42 -2.06 2.80
CA ILE A 66 5.48 -2.49 1.40
C ILE A 66 5.01 -1.36 0.48
N GLN A 67 3.92 -0.67 0.82
CA GLN A 67 3.43 0.46 0.02
C GLN A 67 4.47 1.58 -0.03
N LEU A 68 5.04 1.94 1.12
CA LEU A 68 6.07 2.97 1.21
C LEU A 68 7.36 2.57 0.48
N CYS A 69 7.75 1.29 0.54
CA CYS A 69 8.89 0.76 -0.21
C CYS A 69 8.62 0.80 -1.73
N ALA A 70 7.41 0.49 -2.18
CA ALA A 70 7.05 0.61 -3.60
C ALA A 70 7.16 2.06 -4.10
N GLN A 71 6.77 3.05 -3.28
CA GLN A 71 6.97 4.46 -3.61
C GLN A 71 8.45 4.82 -3.72
N ALA A 72 9.29 4.32 -2.80
CA ALA A 72 10.74 4.51 -2.85
C ALA A 72 11.31 3.93 -4.14
N LEU A 73 11.00 2.67 -4.49
CA LEU A 73 11.44 2.05 -5.74
C LEU A 73 11.04 2.87 -6.98
N CYS A 74 9.85 3.50 -6.96
CA CYS A 74 9.45 4.40 -8.04
C CYS A 74 10.34 5.64 -8.13
N LEU A 75 10.61 6.29 -7.00
CA LEU A 75 11.53 7.44 -6.95
C LEU A 75 12.94 7.05 -7.39
N GLU A 76 13.43 5.86 -7.03
CA GLU A 76 14.74 5.36 -7.47
C GLU A 76 14.80 5.22 -9.00
N GLU A 77 13.76 4.67 -9.63
CA GLU A 77 13.69 4.58 -11.10
C GLU A 77 13.63 5.96 -11.77
N MET A 78 12.86 6.89 -11.21
CA MET A 78 12.70 8.25 -11.75
C MET A 78 13.96 9.10 -11.64
N THR A 79 14.75 8.90 -10.58
CA THR A 79 15.85 9.81 -10.23
C THR A 79 17.24 9.19 -10.36
N GLY A 80 17.32 7.86 -10.49
CA GLY A 80 18.58 7.12 -10.49
C GLY A 80 19.29 7.08 -9.14
N GLN A 81 18.68 7.56 -8.06
CA GLN A 81 19.26 7.59 -6.72
C GLN A 81 18.70 6.44 -5.87
N THR A 82 19.56 5.76 -5.10
CA THR A 82 19.10 4.80 -4.09
C THR A 82 18.50 5.53 -2.89
N ILE A 83 17.40 5.01 -2.37
CA ILE A 83 16.70 5.52 -1.19
C ILE A 83 16.75 4.46 -0.10
N ASP A 84 17.41 4.73 1.02
CA ASP A 84 17.65 3.73 2.07
C ASP A 84 16.50 3.62 3.07
N GLU A 85 15.69 4.66 3.21
CA GLU A 85 14.62 4.73 4.21
C GLU A 85 13.51 5.70 3.83
N GLY A 86 12.36 5.53 4.51
CA GLY A 86 11.18 6.39 4.42
C GLY A 86 10.58 6.64 5.81
N SER A 87 9.38 7.20 5.86
CA SER A 87 8.63 7.30 7.12
C SER A 87 7.13 7.11 6.95
N LEU A 88 6.52 6.41 7.90
CA LEU A 88 5.07 6.33 8.06
C LEU A 88 4.63 7.33 9.13
N TRP A 89 3.67 8.18 8.81
CA TRP A 89 3.07 9.12 9.76
C TRP A 89 1.66 8.70 10.14
N TYR A 90 1.46 8.24 11.37
CA TYR A 90 0.15 7.78 11.84
C TYR A 90 -0.60 8.93 12.53
N GLY A 91 -1.64 9.46 11.88
CA GLY A 91 -2.37 10.65 12.33
C GLY A 91 -3.13 10.48 13.65
N GLN A 92 -3.67 9.29 13.95
CA GLN A 92 -4.35 9.01 15.22
C GLN A 92 -3.40 8.99 16.41
N THR A 93 -2.19 8.45 16.21
CA THR A 93 -1.20 8.33 17.28
C THR A 93 -0.21 9.51 17.29
N ARG A 94 -0.19 10.32 16.22
CA ARG A 94 0.77 11.42 15.97
C ARG A 94 2.23 10.95 16.03
N HIS A 95 2.49 9.71 15.64
CA HIS A 95 3.83 9.13 15.62
C HIS A 95 4.36 9.00 14.20
N ARG A 96 5.61 9.44 14.02
CA ARG A 96 6.45 9.14 12.86
C ARG A 96 7.22 7.86 13.14
N VAL A 97 7.09 6.89 12.25
CA VAL A 97 7.81 5.62 12.33
C VAL A 97 8.80 5.57 11.15
N PRO A 98 10.12 5.54 11.40
CA PRO A 98 11.09 5.35 10.34
C PRO A 98 10.98 3.92 9.79
N VAL A 99 11.13 3.78 8.47
CA VAL A 99 11.12 2.47 7.80
C VAL A 99 12.40 2.38 6.97
N VAL A 100 13.26 1.42 7.31
CA VAL A 100 14.46 1.10 6.53
C VAL A 100 14.07 0.15 5.41
N PHE A 101 14.48 0.46 4.18
CA PHE A 101 14.22 -0.38 3.01
C PHE A 101 15.28 -1.46 2.88
N SER A 102 15.23 -2.43 3.80
CA SER A 102 16.10 -3.61 3.79
C SER A 102 15.92 -4.44 2.51
N GLU A 103 16.92 -5.25 2.18
CA GLU A 103 16.82 -6.19 1.06
C GLU A 103 15.61 -7.12 1.19
N GLU A 104 15.28 -7.56 2.40
CA GLU A 104 14.09 -8.38 2.66
C GLU A 104 12.79 -7.65 2.28
N LEU A 105 12.61 -6.41 2.74
CA LEU A 105 11.42 -5.61 2.42
C LEU A 105 11.33 -5.29 0.93
N ARG A 106 12.47 -4.99 0.30
CA ARG A 106 12.56 -4.77 -1.15
C ARG A 106 12.16 -6.01 -1.93
N ASN A 107 12.71 -7.17 -1.57
CA ASN A 107 12.39 -8.43 -2.20
C ASN A 107 10.91 -8.79 -2.02
N GLN A 108 10.36 -8.62 -0.82
CA GLN A 108 8.94 -8.85 -0.55
C GLN A 108 8.06 -7.92 -1.42
N THR A 109 8.43 -6.65 -1.53
CA THR A 109 7.71 -5.66 -2.34
C THR A 109 7.74 -6.04 -3.82
N LEU A 110 8.90 -6.39 -4.36
CA LEU A 110 9.07 -6.84 -5.75
C LEU A 110 8.28 -8.13 -6.05
N GLN A 111 8.25 -9.08 -5.12
CA GLN A 111 7.44 -10.29 -5.25
C GLN A 111 5.95 -9.98 -5.33
N ILE A 112 5.45 -9.08 -4.48
CA ILE A 112 4.04 -8.66 -4.50
C ILE A 112 3.71 -7.96 -5.81
N ILE A 113 4.57 -7.06 -6.30
CA ILE A 113 4.39 -6.40 -7.61
C ILE A 113 4.24 -7.46 -8.70
N LYS A 114 5.15 -8.43 -8.75
CA LYS A 114 5.11 -9.53 -9.75
C LYS A 114 3.84 -10.38 -9.64
N GLN A 115 3.40 -10.70 -8.43
CA GLN A 115 2.17 -11.46 -8.19
C GLN A 115 0.93 -10.69 -8.68
N VAL A 116 0.85 -9.39 -8.39
CA VAL A 116 -0.25 -8.53 -8.86
C VAL A 116 -0.24 -8.42 -10.39
N GLN A 117 0.92 -8.22 -11.01
CA GLN A 117 1.04 -8.20 -12.47
C GLN A 117 0.59 -9.52 -13.10
N THR A 118 1.01 -10.65 -12.54
CA THR A 118 0.61 -11.98 -13.01
C THR A 118 -0.90 -12.18 -12.90
N LEU A 119 -1.49 -11.75 -11.77
CA LEU A 119 -2.93 -11.81 -11.54
C LEU A 119 -3.70 -10.99 -12.59
N LEU A 120 -3.28 -9.74 -12.82
CA LEU A 120 -3.91 -8.86 -13.81
C LEU A 120 -3.77 -9.41 -15.23
N ALA A 121 -2.60 -9.90 -15.60
CA ALA A 121 -2.34 -10.48 -16.92
C ALA A 121 -3.15 -11.76 -17.18
N SER A 122 -3.45 -12.54 -16.14
CA SER A 122 -4.25 -13.75 -16.27
C SER A 122 -5.71 -13.47 -16.63
N GLY A 123 -6.23 -12.28 -16.31
CA GLY A 123 -7.65 -11.94 -16.43
C GLY A 123 -8.56 -12.75 -15.50
N GLN A 124 -8.02 -13.62 -14.66
CA GLN A 124 -8.78 -14.48 -13.75
C GLN A 124 -8.92 -13.81 -12.40
N THR A 125 -10.16 -13.47 -12.03
CA THR A 125 -10.45 -12.98 -10.69
C THR A 125 -10.36 -14.14 -9.70
N PRO A 126 -9.57 -14.03 -8.62
CA PRO A 126 -9.42 -15.11 -7.66
C PRO A 126 -10.73 -15.31 -6.89
N LEU A 127 -10.96 -16.55 -6.44
CA LEU A 127 -12.14 -16.87 -5.63
C LEU A 127 -12.15 -16.03 -4.35
N PRO A 128 -13.32 -15.51 -3.96
CA PRO A 128 -13.40 -14.66 -2.78
C PRO A 128 -13.22 -15.48 -1.50
N VAL A 129 -12.47 -14.94 -0.55
CA VAL A 129 -12.30 -15.53 0.78
C VAL A 129 -13.12 -14.71 1.77
N TYR A 130 -14.18 -15.29 2.33
CA TYR A 130 -14.98 -14.59 3.32
C TYR A 130 -14.20 -14.37 4.63
N GLY A 131 -14.23 -13.16 5.17
CA GLY A 131 -13.52 -12.81 6.40
C GLY A 131 -13.94 -11.47 6.99
N LYS A 132 -13.26 -11.05 8.08
CA LYS A 132 -13.56 -9.77 8.77
C LYS A 132 -13.45 -8.55 7.83
N HIS A 133 -12.55 -8.62 6.84
CA HIS A 133 -12.34 -7.57 5.85
C HIS A 133 -13.59 -7.34 4.95
N CYS A 134 -14.44 -8.36 4.74
CA CYS A 134 -15.66 -8.22 3.95
C CYS A 134 -16.68 -7.26 4.57
N LYS A 135 -16.67 -7.08 5.91
CA LYS A 135 -17.62 -6.19 6.61
C LYS A 135 -17.46 -4.71 6.23
N ALA A 136 -16.26 -4.30 5.86
CA ALA A 136 -15.93 -2.94 5.44
C ALA A 136 -15.61 -2.84 3.94
N CYS A 137 -15.81 -3.92 3.17
CA CYS A 137 -15.49 -3.97 1.76
C CYS A 137 -16.59 -3.30 0.93
N SER A 138 -16.23 -2.26 0.18
CA SER A 138 -17.14 -1.56 -0.74
C SER A 138 -17.68 -2.48 -1.85
N LEU A 139 -16.94 -3.53 -2.20
CA LEU A 139 -17.29 -4.48 -3.25
C LEU A 139 -18.12 -5.68 -2.74
N VAL A 140 -18.46 -5.76 -1.44
CA VAL A 140 -19.09 -6.97 -0.86
C VAL A 140 -20.39 -7.38 -1.55
N LYS A 141 -21.18 -6.40 -2.03
CA LYS A 141 -22.44 -6.65 -2.74
C LYS A 141 -22.25 -7.21 -4.15
N LEU A 142 -21.13 -6.89 -4.79
CA LEU A 142 -20.76 -7.39 -6.12
C LEU A 142 -20.02 -8.73 -6.01
N CYS A 143 -19.07 -8.81 -5.07
CA CYS A 143 -18.27 -9.99 -4.79
C CYS A 143 -19.09 -11.16 -4.24
N GLN A 144 -20.13 -10.88 -3.45
CA GLN A 144 -21.05 -11.87 -2.83
C GLN A 144 -20.33 -13.10 -2.26
N PRO A 145 -19.32 -12.92 -1.39
CA PRO A 145 -18.40 -14.00 -0.99
C PRO A 145 -19.10 -15.20 -0.33
N LYS A 146 -20.23 -14.97 0.35
CA LYS A 146 -21.00 -16.03 1.02
C LYS A 146 -21.68 -17.01 0.06
N LEU A 147 -21.94 -16.62 -1.18
CA LEU A 147 -22.51 -17.53 -2.19
C LEU A 147 -21.49 -18.57 -2.68
N PHE A 148 -20.20 -18.30 -2.47
CA PHE A 148 -19.10 -19.21 -2.78
C PHE A 148 -18.72 -20.12 -1.60
N GLU A 149 -19.30 -19.91 -0.41
CA GLU A 149 -19.16 -20.88 0.67
C GLU A 149 -19.91 -22.16 0.27
N LYS A 150 -19.19 -23.29 0.25
CA LYS A 150 -19.75 -24.59 -0.14
C LYS A 150 -21.07 -24.84 0.59
N ASP A 151 -22.08 -25.17 -0.20
CA ASP A 151 -23.41 -25.47 0.31
C ASP A 151 -23.34 -26.68 1.28
N ARG A 152 -23.47 -26.40 2.58
CA ARG A 152 -23.49 -27.44 3.63
C ARG A 152 -24.86 -28.14 3.74
N SER A 153 -25.84 -27.65 2.99
CA SER A 153 -27.19 -28.20 2.87
C SER A 153 -27.18 -29.67 2.46
N VAL A 154 -26.25 -30.09 1.58
CA VAL A 154 -26.12 -31.50 1.16
C VAL A 154 -25.80 -32.43 2.34
N GLY A 155 -24.99 -31.98 3.30
CA GLY A 155 -24.69 -32.74 4.52
C GLY A 155 -25.86 -32.77 5.50
N TYR A 156 -26.60 -31.66 5.60
CA TYR A 156 -27.79 -31.54 6.45
C TYR A 156 -28.95 -32.41 5.93
N VAL A 157 -29.18 -32.41 4.62
CA VAL A 157 -30.21 -33.23 3.95
C VAL A 157 -29.89 -34.72 4.12
N LYS A 158 -28.63 -35.15 3.97
CA LYS A 158 -28.23 -36.53 4.28
C LYS A 158 -28.57 -36.93 5.73
N GLY A 159 -28.29 -36.07 6.70
CA GLY A 159 -28.61 -36.33 8.10
C GLY A 159 -30.11 -36.45 8.41
N ILE A 160 -30.98 -35.81 7.62
CA ILE A 160 -32.43 -35.89 7.77
C ILE A 160 -33.01 -37.18 7.15
N PHE A 161 -32.46 -37.63 6.03
CA PHE A 161 -32.98 -38.80 5.30
C PHE A 161 -32.27 -40.12 5.64
N ASP A 162 -31.14 -40.08 6.36
CA ASP A 162 -30.44 -41.26 6.90
C ASP A 162 -30.84 -41.59 8.36
N SER A 163 -31.99 -41.10 8.85
CA SER A 163 -32.57 -41.43 10.17
C SER A 163 -33.76 -42.38 10.07
#